data_AF-A0A4D4L1M1-F1
#
_entry.id   AF-A0A4D4L1M1-F1
#
_cell.length_a   1.000
_cell.length_b   1.000
_cell.length_c   1.000
_cell.angle_alpha   90.00
_cell.angle_beta   90.00
_cell.angle_gamma   90.00
#
_symmetry.space_group_name_H-M   'P 1'
#
loop_
_entity.id
_entity.type
_entity.pdbx_description
1 polymer ?
#
loop_
_entity_poly.entity_id
_entity_poly.type
_entity_poly.pdbx_seq_one_letter_code
_entity_poly.pdbx_strand_id
1 'polypeptide(L)'
;MTTEAFPRWGTIAPTAVHGDVEQDARRLAGLVAGGERLLAALPSCPDRAPHDRERAAAIHERARRVRRAFLARHAESVYGLLTDGLTRPVRLPELVYEAAEHFPGLVPTRAQMDAERELVQADKEGREIDQALFCGAVLRSPTAGHHLVETMLRPTPRAIGLLDAFRANGRAELETVHVERRGAAAHVEFRNAGRLNAEDDRLIADLDTAVDLALLDDAVKVGVLRGGTVDHPKYRGGASSAPVST
;
A
#
# COMPACT_ATOMS: atom_id res chain seq x y z
N MET A 1 -49.06 -3.12 0.87
CA MET A 1 -47.64 -3.30 0.54
C MET A 1 -46.85 -2.59 1.61
N THR A 2 -46.33 -3.36 2.55
CA THR A 2 -45.64 -2.91 3.76
C THR A 2 -44.24 -2.42 3.39
N THR A 3 -44.01 -1.12 3.58
CA THR A 3 -42.68 -0.54 3.71
C THR A 3 -42.03 -1.17 4.93
N GLU A 4 -41.23 -2.23 4.74
CA GLU A 4 -40.39 -2.74 5.81
C GLU A 4 -39.41 -1.63 6.19
N ALA A 5 -39.65 -1.04 7.36
CA ALA A 5 -38.73 -0.13 8.00
C ALA A 5 -37.41 -0.88 8.20
N PHE A 6 -36.39 -0.50 7.43
CA PHE A 6 -35.01 -0.87 7.72
C PHE A 6 -34.76 -0.55 9.20
N PRO A 7 -34.18 -1.47 9.99
CA PRO A 7 -33.88 -1.19 11.37
C PRO A 7 -33.08 0.11 11.40
N ARG A 8 -33.56 1.10 12.18
CA ARG A 8 -32.82 2.32 12.49
C ARG A 8 -31.44 1.86 12.89
N TRP A 9 -30.48 2.01 11.98
CA TRP A 9 -29.07 1.82 12.28
C TRP A 9 -28.73 2.93 13.27
N GLY A 10 -28.95 2.60 14.54
CA GLY A 10 -29.21 3.57 15.59
C GLY A 10 -28.09 4.58 15.74
N THR A 11 -28.46 5.68 16.36
CA THR A 11 -27.56 6.60 17.06
C THR A 11 -26.81 5.83 18.14
N ILE A 12 -25.84 5.01 17.73
CA ILE A 12 -24.84 4.47 18.64
C ILE A 12 -23.87 5.63 18.81
N ALA A 13 -23.79 6.14 20.04
CA ALA A 13 -22.79 7.10 20.47
C ALA A 13 -21.42 6.73 19.86
N PRO A 14 -20.54 7.70 19.54
CA PRO A 14 -19.18 7.41 19.07
C PRO A 14 -18.65 6.32 19.98
N THR A 15 -18.32 5.16 19.40
CA THR A 15 -17.96 3.97 20.19
C THR A 15 -16.91 4.44 21.16
N ALA A 16 -17.29 4.58 22.44
CA ALA A 16 -16.40 5.16 23.42
C ALA A 16 -15.18 4.23 23.40
N VAL A 17 -14.04 4.77 23.01
CA VAL A 17 -12.79 4.04 23.02
C VAL A 17 -12.47 3.96 24.51
N HIS A 18 -12.67 2.78 25.11
CA HIS A 18 -12.60 2.60 26.57
C HIS A 18 -11.16 2.56 27.06
N GLY A 19 -10.19 2.50 26.14
CA GLY A 19 -8.76 2.57 26.44
C GLY A 19 -8.09 1.19 26.52
N ASP A 20 -8.86 0.12 26.43
CA ASP A 20 -8.36 -1.25 26.29
C ASP A 20 -8.33 -1.64 24.80
N VAL A 21 -7.12 -1.89 24.28
CA VAL A 21 -6.91 -2.12 22.84
C VAL A 21 -7.68 -3.32 22.32
N GLU A 22 -7.77 -4.41 23.10
CA GLU A 22 -8.47 -5.62 22.67
C GLU A 22 -9.99 -5.43 22.64
N GLN A 23 -10.55 -4.81 23.67
CA GLN A 23 -11.98 -4.53 23.75
C GLN A 23 -12.40 -3.57 22.65
N ASP A 24 -11.63 -2.50 22.43
CA ASP A 24 -11.91 -1.53 21.39
C ASP A 24 -11.74 -2.14 19.98
N ALA A 25 -10.77 -3.04 19.79
CA ALA A 25 -10.60 -3.80 18.55
C ALA A 25 -11.78 -4.73 18.27
N ARG A 26 -12.29 -5.47 19.29
CA ARG A 26 -13.49 -6.31 19.16
C ARG A 26 -14.73 -5.49 18.74
N ARG A 27 -14.88 -4.28 19.29
CA ARG A 27 -15.98 -3.37 18.93
C ARG A 27 -15.84 -2.83 17.51
N LEU A 28 -14.64 -2.42 17.11
CA LEU A 28 -14.32 -2.03 15.74
C LEU A 28 -14.66 -3.16 14.76
N ALA A 29 -14.18 -4.36 15.02
CA ALA A 29 -14.41 -5.54 14.19
C ALA A 29 -15.90 -5.84 14.02
N GLY A 30 -16.67 -5.85 15.12
CA GLY A 30 -18.11 -6.09 15.07
C GLY A 30 -18.88 -5.04 14.27
N LEU A 31 -18.53 -3.76 14.42
CA LEU A 31 -19.17 -2.67 13.69
C LEU A 31 -18.84 -2.72 12.19
N VAL A 32 -17.57 -2.92 11.84
CA VAL A 32 -17.12 -2.98 10.45
C VAL A 32 -17.72 -4.22 9.77
N ALA A 33 -17.71 -5.39 10.41
CA ALA A 33 -18.35 -6.59 9.87
C ALA A 33 -19.85 -6.41 9.63
N GLY A 34 -20.54 -5.66 10.49
CA GLY A 34 -21.93 -5.25 10.27
C GLY A 34 -22.10 -4.35 9.04
N GLY A 35 -21.20 -3.38 8.86
CA GLY A 35 -21.16 -2.52 7.67
C GLY A 35 -20.89 -3.31 6.39
N GLU A 36 -19.96 -4.25 6.40
CA GLU A 36 -19.64 -5.10 5.24
C GLU A 36 -20.84 -5.96 4.82
N ARG A 37 -21.61 -6.51 5.78
CA ARG A 37 -22.86 -7.23 5.45
C ARG A 37 -23.90 -6.33 4.80
N LEU A 38 -23.98 -5.06 5.22
CA LEU A 38 -24.89 -4.09 4.60
C LEU A 38 -24.42 -3.69 3.19
N LEU A 39 -23.12 -3.50 2.98
CA LEU A 39 -22.55 -3.21 1.67
C LEU A 39 -22.77 -4.38 0.70
N ALA A 40 -22.58 -5.62 1.16
CA ALA A 40 -22.80 -6.83 0.35
C ALA A 40 -24.27 -7.05 -0.05
N ALA A 41 -25.21 -6.41 0.65
CA ALA A 41 -26.63 -6.46 0.32
C ALA A 41 -27.07 -5.37 -0.68
N LEU A 42 -26.20 -4.41 -1.01
CA LEU A 42 -26.46 -3.41 -2.05
C LEU A 42 -26.07 -3.95 -3.43
N PRO A 43 -26.62 -3.40 -4.52
CA PRO A 43 -26.08 -3.63 -5.86
C PRO A 43 -24.58 -3.31 -5.93
N SER A 44 -23.92 -3.87 -6.95
CA SER A 44 -22.53 -3.55 -7.28
C SER A 44 -22.35 -2.03 -7.45
N CYS A 45 -21.16 -1.50 -7.20
CA CYS A 45 -20.87 -0.06 -7.38
C CYS A 45 -21.44 0.54 -8.68
N PRO A 46 -21.22 -0.05 -9.88
CA PRO A 46 -21.75 0.50 -11.13
C PRO A 46 -23.28 0.47 -11.21
N ASP A 47 -23.94 -0.47 -10.53
CA ASP A 47 -25.40 -0.66 -10.59
C ASP A 47 -26.18 0.09 -9.49
N ARG A 48 -25.50 0.76 -8.56
CA ARG A 48 -26.15 1.46 -7.43
C ARG A 48 -26.99 2.64 -7.91
N ALA A 49 -28.27 2.68 -7.51
CA ALA A 49 -29.08 3.87 -7.63
C ALA A 49 -28.58 4.99 -6.68
N PRO A 50 -28.99 6.27 -6.86
CA PRO A 50 -28.55 7.37 -5.99
C PRO A 50 -28.69 7.09 -4.48
N HIS A 51 -29.84 6.53 -4.07
CA HIS A 51 -30.08 6.14 -2.69
C HIS A 51 -29.13 5.05 -2.18
N ASP A 52 -28.76 4.07 -3.01
CA ASP A 52 -27.83 3.02 -2.62
C ASP A 52 -26.40 3.55 -2.49
N ARG A 53 -26.02 4.52 -3.33
CA ARG A 53 -24.75 5.25 -3.18
C ARG A 53 -24.68 6.04 -1.88
N GLU A 54 -25.76 6.75 -1.53
CA GLU A 54 -25.85 7.48 -0.25
C GLU A 54 -25.73 6.53 0.95
N ARG A 55 -26.38 5.37 0.87
CA ARG A 55 -26.28 4.33 1.92
C ARG A 55 -24.88 3.76 2.03
N ALA A 56 -24.25 3.40 0.91
CA ALA A 56 -22.86 2.93 0.90
C ALA A 56 -21.91 3.97 1.48
N ALA A 57 -22.05 5.24 1.08
CA ALA A 57 -21.25 6.34 1.61
C ALA A 57 -21.40 6.51 3.13
N ALA A 58 -22.63 6.41 3.66
CA ALA A 58 -22.88 6.50 5.10
C ALA A 58 -22.27 5.32 5.87
N ILE A 59 -22.29 4.11 5.30
CA ILE A 59 -21.64 2.93 5.91
C ILE A 59 -20.12 3.13 5.96
N HIS A 60 -19.51 3.51 4.84
CA HIS A 60 -18.06 3.76 4.75
C HIS A 60 -17.61 4.88 5.68
N GLU A 61 -18.31 6.01 5.71
CA GLU A 61 -17.96 7.14 6.57
C GLU A 61 -18.06 6.76 8.05
N ARG A 62 -19.06 5.96 8.44
CA ARG A 62 -19.15 5.45 9.82
C ARG A 62 -18.00 4.51 10.15
N ALA A 63 -17.66 3.56 9.27
CA ALA A 63 -16.54 2.66 9.49
C ALA A 63 -15.22 3.42 9.62
N ARG A 64 -14.95 4.37 8.71
CA ARG A 64 -13.76 5.24 8.70
C ARG A 64 -13.67 6.11 9.95
N ARG A 65 -14.80 6.62 10.46
CA ARG A 65 -14.85 7.37 11.72
C ARG A 65 -14.40 6.52 12.91
N VAL A 66 -14.86 5.27 12.99
CA VAL A 66 -14.48 4.36 14.07
C VAL A 66 -13.02 3.93 13.95
N ARG A 67 -12.52 3.67 12.73
CA ARG A 67 -11.08 3.44 12.47
C ARG A 67 -10.22 4.61 12.95
N ARG A 68 -10.60 5.85 12.59
CA ARG A 68 -9.91 7.07 13.05
C ARG A 68 -9.88 7.17 14.56
N ALA A 69 -11.01 6.96 15.24
CA ALA A 69 -11.09 7.03 16.69
C ALA A 69 -10.23 5.96 17.38
N PHE A 70 -10.26 4.73 16.86
CA PHE A 70 -9.43 3.63 17.35
C PHE A 70 -7.94 3.95 17.19
N LEU A 71 -7.51 4.35 15.98
CA LEU A 71 -6.10 4.67 15.70
C LEU A 71 -5.60 5.89 16.47
N ALA A 72 -6.44 6.90 16.69
CA ALA A 72 -6.06 8.06 17.49
C ALA A 72 -5.67 7.70 18.94
N ARG A 73 -6.22 6.61 19.47
CA ARG A 73 -5.90 6.11 20.82
C ARG A 73 -4.81 5.05 20.82
N HIS A 74 -4.81 4.16 19.83
CA HIS A 74 -4.14 2.87 19.91
C HIS A 74 -3.07 2.65 18.84
N ALA A 75 -2.74 3.64 17.99
CA ALA A 75 -1.77 3.46 16.90
C ALA A 75 -0.43 2.86 17.37
N GLU A 76 0.13 3.35 18.48
CA GLU A 76 1.39 2.84 19.03
C GLU A 76 1.25 1.42 19.59
N SER A 77 0.17 1.12 20.32
CA SER A 77 -0.10 -0.22 20.83
C SER A 77 -0.28 -1.24 19.69
N VAL A 78 -1.05 -0.86 18.66
CA VAL A 78 -1.25 -1.67 17.44
C VAL A 78 0.08 -1.92 16.77
N TYR A 79 0.87 -0.88 16.52
CA TYR A 79 2.17 -1.02 15.87
C TYR A 79 3.15 -1.85 16.70
N GLY A 80 3.19 -1.66 18.01
CA GLY A 80 4.00 -2.44 18.93
C GLY A 80 3.64 -3.93 18.89
N LEU A 81 2.35 -4.27 18.88
CA LEU A 81 1.90 -5.67 18.74
C LEU A 81 2.32 -6.27 17.39
N LEU A 82 2.19 -5.50 16.31
CA LEU A 82 2.58 -5.96 14.97
C LEU A 82 4.10 -6.05 14.78
N THR A 83 4.91 -5.39 15.60
CA THR A 83 6.38 -5.35 15.45
C THR A 83 7.13 -5.97 16.61
N ASP A 84 6.43 -6.73 17.47
CA ASP A 84 6.99 -7.31 18.70
C ASP A 84 7.76 -6.28 19.52
N GLY A 85 7.10 -5.18 19.86
CA GLY A 85 7.69 -4.08 20.62
C GLY A 85 8.82 -3.35 19.88
N LEU A 86 8.69 -3.16 18.56
CA LEU A 86 9.70 -2.52 17.69
C LEU A 86 10.98 -3.36 17.50
N THR A 87 10.95 -4.65 17.81
CA THR A 87 12.11 -5.54 17.60
C THR A 87 12.11 -6.18 16.21
N ARG A 88 10.93 -6.30 15.59
CA ARG A 88 10.75 -6.89 14.26
C ARG A 88 10.55 -5.80 13.18
N PRO A 89 11.47 -5.70 12.20
CA PRO A 89 11.35 -4.76 11.09
C PRO A 89 10.37 -5.29 10.04
N VAL A 90 9.09 -4.90 10.13
CA VAL A 90 8.04 -5.28 9.17
C VAL A 90 7.88 -4.17 8.13
N ARG A 91 8.10 -4.49 6.85
CA ARG A 91 7.94 -3.53 5.74
C ARG A 91 6.46 -3.19 5.53
N LEU A 92 6.21 -2.03 4.90
CA LEU A 92 4.88 -1.44 4.80
C LEU A 92 3.81 -2.36 4.16
N PRO A 93 4.07 -3.06 3.03
CA PRO A 93 3.06 -3.94 2.44
C PRO A 93 2.64 -5.06 3.40
N GLU A 94 3.60 -5.71 4.04
CA GLU A 94 3.37 -6.78 5.00
C GLU A 94 2.66 -6.24 6.25
N LEU A 95 3.10 -5.10 6.77
CA LEU A 95 2.52 -4.47 7.96
C LEU A 95 1.01 -4.22 7.81
N VAL A 96 0.57 -3.77 6.63
CA VAL A 96 -0.85 -3.54 6.36
C VAL A 96 -1.65 -4.85 6.38
N TYR A 97 -1.11 -5.93 5.81
CA TYR A 97 -1.81 -7.22 5.83
C TYR A 97 -1.78 -7.88 7.20
N GLU A 98 -0.67 -7.79 7.94
CA GLU A 98 -0.61 -8.26 9.33
C GLU A 98 -1.61 -7.48 10.22
N ALA A 99 -1.77 -6.17 9.99
CA ALA A 99 -2.80 -5.37 10.67
C ALA A 99 -4.22 -5.86 10.37
N ALA A 100 -4.51 -6.30 9.15
CA ALA A 100 -5.80 -6.88 8.78
C ALA A 100 -6.09 -8.19 9.53
N GLU A 101 -5.06 -9.01 9.73
CA GLU A 101 -5.14 -10.31 10.40
C GLU A 101 -5.29 -10.15 11.93
N HIS A 102 -4.49 -9.28 12.55
CA HIS A 102 -4.51 -9.06 14.00
C HIS A 102 -5.68 -8.18 14.46
N PHE A 103 -6.11 -7.23 13.61
CA PHE A 103 -7.19 -6.29 13.92
C PHE A 103 -8.25 -6.30 12.80
N PRO A 104 -9.10 -7.35 12.74
CA PRO A 104 -10.13 -7.45 11.71
C PRO A 104 -10.99 -6.20 11.59
N GLY A 105 -11.09 -5.67 10.37
CA GLY A 105 -11.85 -4.45 10.06
C GLY A 105 -11.09 -3.13 10.21
N LEU A 106 -9.88 -3.14 10.77
CA LEU A 106 -9.02 -1.95 10.86
C LEU A 106 -8.58 -1.46 9.49
N VAL A 107 -8.09 -2.39 8.67
CA VAL A 107 -7.68 -2.20 7.28
C VAL A 107 -8.27 -3.34 6.43
N PRO A 108 -8.33 -3.19 5.09
CA PRO A 108 -8.87 -4.23 4.22
C PRO A 108 -7.97 -5.47 4.21
N THR A 109 -8.58 -6.63 4.10
CA THR A 109 -7.89 -7.91 3.92
C THR A 109 -7.27 -8.02 2.53
N ARG A 110 -6.33 -8.96 2.37
CA ARG A 110 -5.75 -9.28 1.05
C ARG A 110 -6.81 -9.61 0.01
N ALA A 111 -7.78 -10.46 0.37
CA ALA A 111 -8.88 -10.84 -0.51
C ALA A 111 -9.75 -9.64 -0.95
N GLN A 112 -10.00 -8.69 -0.05
CA GLN A 112 -10.73 -7.46 -0.40
C GLN A 112 -9.91 -6.58 -1.37
N MET A 113 -8.60 -6.50 -1.18
CA MET A 113 -7.73 -5.74 -2.08
C MET A 113 -7.54 -6.43 -3.44
N ASP A 114 -7.50 -7.76 -3.47
CA ASP A 114 -7.48 -8.53 -4.72
C ASP A 114 -8.76 -8.27 -5.52
N ALA A 115 -9.94 -8.35 -4.89
CA ALA A 115 -11.20 -8.04 -5.54
C ALA A 115 -11.27 -6.58 -6.03
N GLU A 116 -10.79 -5.61 -5.25
CA GLU A 116 -10.72 -4.20 -5.71
C GLU A 116 -9.79 -4.03 -6.92
N ARG A 117 -8.68 -4.77 -6.99
CA ARG A 117 -7.72 -4.69 -8.11
C ARG A 117 -8.29 -5.17 -9.45
N GLU A 118 -9.29 -6.04 -9.43
CA GLU A 118 -9.98 -6.52 -10.63
C GLU A 118 -10.93 -5.46 -11.24
N LEU A 119 -11.25 -4.41 -10.48
CA LEU A 119 -12.20 -3.37 -10.86
C LEU A 119 -11.49 -2.14 -11.45
N VAL A 120 -12.16 -1.48 -12.39
CA VAL A 120 -11.77 -0.12 -12.80
C VAL A 120 -11.98 0.85 -11.65
N GLN A 121 -11.20 1.92 -11.60
CA GLN A 121 -11.19 2.85 -10.47
C GLN A 121 -12.58 3.40 -10.10
N ALA A 122 -13.47 3.62 -11.08
CA ALA A 122 -14.81 4.13 -10.86
C ALA A 122 -15.75 3.12 -10.16
N ASP A 123 -15.43 1.83 -10.24
CA ASP A 123 -16.27 0.73 -9.74
C ASP A 123 -15.81 0.22 -8.37
N LYS A 124 -14.69 0.75 -7.85
CA LYS A 124 -14.11 0.39 -6.56
C LYS A 124 -14.94 0.90 -5.38
N GLU A 125 -14.83 0.23 -4.23
CA GLU A 125 -15.39 0.70 -2.95
C GLU A 125 -14.50 1.77 -2.28
N GLY A 126 -13.26 1.90 -2.73
CA GLY A 126 -12.28 2.83 -2.17
C GLY A 126 -11.72 2.34 -0.84
N ARG A 127 -11.48 1.03 -0.72
CA ARG A 127 -10.94 0.39 0.49
C ARG A 127 -9.50 0.80 0.79
N GLU A 128 -8.74 1.25 -0.21
CA GLU A 128 -7.38 1.80 -0.06
C GLU A 128 -7.33 2.99 0.92
N ILE A 129 -8.43 3.74 1.06
CA ILE A 129 -8.56 4.83 2.04
C ILE A 129 -8.32 4.31 3.46
N ASP A 130 -8.75 3.09 3.77
CA ASP A 130 -8.60 2.52 5.10
C ASP A 130 -7.14 2.15 5.41
N GLN A 131 -6.39 1.69 4.40
CA GLN A 131 -4.94 1.52 4.51
C GLN A 131 -4.26 2.88 4.76
N ALA A 132 -4.66 3.92 4.02
CA ALA A 132 -4.12 5.27 4.21
C ALA A 132 -4.41 5.82 5.62
N LEU A 133 -5.56 5.52 6.21
CA LEU A 133 -5.86 5.91 7.60
C LEU A 133 -4.89 5.25 8.60
N PHE A 134 -4.61 3.95 8.43
CA PHE A 134 -3.66 3.22 9.25
C PHE A 134 -2.22 3.73 9.07
N CYS A 135 -1.73 3.78 7.84
CA CYS A 135 -0.39 4.27 7.53
C CYS A 135 -0.18 5.70 8.03
N GLY A 136 -1.16 6.59 7.81
CA GLY A 136 -1.13 7.95 8.31
C GLY A 136 -1.10 8.03 9.84
N ALA A 137 -1.78 7.12 10.55
CA ALA A 137 -1.72 7.08 12.01
C ALA A 137 -0.37 6.60 12.54
N VAL A 138 0.22 5.57 11.93
CA VAL A 138 1.56 5.08 12.25
C VAL A 138 2.61 6.17 12.02
N LEU A 139 2.59 6.81 10.85
CA LEU A 139 3.55 7.86 10.48
C LEU A 139 3.42 9.15 11.31
N ARG A 140 2.26 9.38 11.97
CA ARG A 140 2.09 10.50 12.90
C ARG A 140 2.71 10.24 14.28
N SER A 141 2.96 8.99 14.65
CA SER A 141 3.67 8.68 15.90
C SER A 141 5.17 8.92 15.70
N PRO A 142 5.84 9.69 16.57
CA PRO A 142 7.28 9.90 16.49
C PRO A 142 8.06 8.59 16.69
N THR A 143 7.52 7.63 17.42
CA THR A 143 8.17 6.35 17.70
C THR A 143 7.87 5.33 16.60
N ALA A 144 6.59 5.04 16.34
CA ALA A 144 6.21 4.05 15.33
C ALA A 144 6.57 4.50 13.90
N GLY A 145 6.38 5.79 13.60
CA GLY A 145 6.72 6.37 12.31
C GLY A 145 8.21 6.33 12.04
N HIS A 146 9.04 6.67 13.03
CA HIS A 146 10.50 6.58 12.90
C HIS A 146 10.94 5.13 12.63
N HIS A 147 10.48 4.18 13.43
CA HIS A 147 10.82 2.76 13.25
C HIS A 147 10.36 2.22 11.87
N LEU A 148 9.19 2.62 11.38
CA LEU A 148 8.72 2.23 10.05
C LEU A 148 9.61 2.81 8.94
N VAL A 149 9.98 4.08 9.03
CA VAL A 149 10.86 4.73 8.05
C VAL A 149 12.23 4.05 8.04
N GLU A 150 12.83 3.81 9.21
CA GLU A 150 14.10 3.07 9.30
C GLU A 150 13.98 1.66 8.72
N THR A 151 12.85 0.98 8.94
CA THR A 151 12.58 -0.34 8.36
C THR A 151 12.54 -0.29 6.83
N MET A 152 11.89 0.74 6.25
CA MET A 152 11.77 0.89 4.81
C MET A 152 13.10 1.27 4.14
N LEU A 153 14.02 1.92 4.88
CA LEU A 153 15.39 2.25 4.43
C LEU A 153 16.35 1.05 4.44
N ARG A 154 15.98 -0.06 5.09
CA ARG A 154 16.80 -1.28 5.03
C ARG A 154 16.73 -1.89 3.63
N PRO A 155 17.83 -2.53 3.17
CA PRO A 155 17.84 -3.25 1.91
C PRO A 155 16.68 -4.22 1.77
N THR A 156 16.11 -4.27 0.58
CA THR A 156 15.11 -5.25 0.21
C THR A 156 15.69 -6.68 0.28
N PRO A 157 14.89 -7.68 0.72
CA PRO A 157 15.34 -9.07 0.72
C PRO A 157 15.81 -9.57 -0.66
N ARG A 158 15.19 -9.06 -1.73
CA ARG A 158 15.57 -9.40 -3.11
C ARG A 158 16.95 -8.87 -3.46
N ALA A 159 17.30 -7.65 -3.08
CA ALA A 159 18.63 -7.11 -3.32
C ALA A 159 19.70 -7.90 -2.55
N ILE A 160 19.44 -8.24 -1.28
CA ILE A 160 20.33 -9.09 -0.48
C ILE A 160 20.58 -10.44 -1.18
N GLY A 161 19.52 -11.09 -1.70
CA GLY A 161 19.65 -12.35 -2.42
C GLY A 161 20.40 -12.25 -3.76
N LEU A 162 20.45 -11.07 -4.37
CA LEU A 162 21.13 -10.83 -5.66
C LEU A 162 22.54 -10.23 -5.51
N LEU A 163 22.92 -9.78 -4.31
CA LEU A 163 24.10 -8.95 -4.08
C LEU A 163 25.41 -9.64 -4.50
N ASP A 164 25.61 -10.90 -4.14
CA ASP A 164 26.85 -11.62 -4.46
C ASP A 164 27.01 -11.81 -5.96
N ALA A 165 25.91 -12.15 -6.66
CA ALA A 165 25.90 -12.27 -8.11
C ALA A 165 26.16 -10.91 -8.80
N PHE A 166 25.59 -9.82 -8.26
CA PHE A 166 25.83 -8.48 -8.76
C PHE A 166 27.29 -8.05 -8.56
N ARG A 167 27.89 -8.30 -7.39
CA ARG A 167 29.30 -7.99 -7.12
C ARG A 167 30.26 -8.74 -8.05
N ALA A 168 29.98 -10.02 -8.30
CA ALA A 168 30.81 -10.86 -9.16
C ALA A 168 30.71 -10.47 -10.65
N ASN A 169 29.51 -10.21 -11.15
CA ASN A 169 29.26 -10.01 -12.58
C ASN A 169 29.20 -8.53 -12.99
N GLY A 170 29.05 -7.64 -12.01
CA GLY A 170 28.82 -6.21 -12.23
C GLY A 170 27.47 -5.90 -12.88
N ARG A 171 26.50 -6.82 -12.90
CA ARG A 171 25.19 -6.59 -13.53
C ARG A 171 24.07 -7.43 -12.94
N ALA A 172 22.86 -6.89 -12.95
CA ALA A 172 21.63 -7.61 -12.65
C ALA A 172 20.53 -7.19 -13.63
N GLU A 173 19.89 -8.18 -14.24
CA GLU A 173 18.74 -8.01 -15.14
C GLU A 173 17.48 -8.32 -14.35
N LEU A 174 16.65 -7.30 -14.12
CA LEU A 174 15.31 -7.43 -13.54
C LEU A 174 14.28 -7.32 -14.68
N GLU A 175 13.00 -7.41 -14.36
CA GLU A 175 11.95 -7.47 -15.38
C GLU A 175 11.76 -6.12 -16.07
N THR A 176 11.74 -5.04 -15.28
CA THR A 176 11.49 -3.68 -15.76
C THR A 176 12.71 -2.77 -15.61
N VAL A 177 13.77 -3.23 -14.93
CA VAL A 177 14.99 -2.46 -14.66
C VAL A 177 16.23 -3.33 -14.91
N HIS A 178 17.26 -2.72 -15.47
CA HIS A 178 18.60 -3.31 -15.56
C HIS A 178 19.58 -2.46 -14.76
N VAL A 179 20.47 -3.08 -14.00
CA VAL A 179 21.58 -2.38 -13.33
C VAL A 179 22.92 -2.96 -13.75
N GLU A 180 23.86 -2.10 -14.15
CA GLU A 180 25.23 -2.48 -14.54
C GLU A 180 26.26 -1.52 -13.93
N ARG A 181 27.28 -2.08 -13.28
CA ARG A 181 28.44 -1.35 -12.79
C ARG A 181 29.46 -1.16 -13.91
N ARG A 182 29.68 0.11 -14.29
CA ARG A 182 30.70 0.54 -15.27
C ARG A 182 31.78 1.33 -14.54
N GLY A 183 32.92 0.68 -14.29
CA GLY A 183 33.94 1.24 -13.40
C GLY A 183 33.39 1.42 -11.99
N ALA A 184 33.34 2.67 -11.51
CA ALA A 184 32.80 3.05 -10.20
C ALA A 184 31.34 3.57 -10.27
N ALA A 185 30.70 3.57 -11.43
CA ALA A 185 29.33 4.02 -11.59
C ALA A 185 28.35 2.86 -11.72
N ALA A 186 27.24 2.85 -10.97
CA ALA A 186 26.12 1.94 -11.20
C ALA A 186 25.10 2.61 -12.12
N HIS A 187 24.91 2.05 -13.31
CA HIS A 187 23.94 2.50 -14.30
C HIS A 187 22.65 1.71 -14.15
N VAL A 188 21.59 2.36 -13.68
CA VAL A 188 20.23 1.83 -13.56
C VAL A 188 19.41 2.31 -14.75
N GLU A 189 18.86 1.36 -15.50
CA GLU A 189 18.18 1.59 -16.77
C GLU A 189 16.77 1.02 -16.76
N PHE A 190 15.78 1.87 -17.04
CA PHE A 190 14.39 1.42 -17.21
C PHE A 190 14.21 0.66 -18.52
N ARG A 191 13.67 -0.55 -18.47
CA ARG A 191 13.41 -1.43 -19.63
C ARG A 191 11.92 -1.73 -19.83
N ASN A 192 11.05 -0.72 -19.70
CA ASN A 192 9.62 -0.89 -19.98
C ASN A 192 9.32 -0.68 -21.48
N ALA A 193 9.56 -1.71 -22.30
CA ALA A 193 9.43 -1.62 -23.76
C ALA A 193 7.97 -1.49 -24.24
N GLY A 194 6.97 -1.81 -23.40
CA GLY A 194 5.56 -1.91 -23.81
C GLY A 194 4.64 -0.78 -23.32
N ARG A 195 5.08 0.01 -22.33
CA ARG A 195 4.32 1.13 -21.77
C ARG A 195 5.32 2.25 -21.52
N LEU A 196 5.02 3.46 -21.98
CA LEU A 196 5.87 4.67 -21.87
C LEU A 196 6.23 5.03 -20.41
N ASN A 197 7.00 4.20 -19.71
CA ASN A 197 7.35 4.28 -18.30
C ASN A 197 6.16 4.61 -17.37
N ALA A 198 4.97 4.04 -17.63
CA ALA A 198 3.90 4.12 -16.65
C ALA A 198 4.36 3.35 -15.42
N GLU A 199 4.50 4.05 -14.28
CA GLU A 199 4.86 3.44 -13.00
C GLU A 199 3.81 2.41 -12.63
N ASP A 200 4.22 1.14 -12.59
CA ASP A 200 3.44 0.04 -12.03
C ASP A 200 4.18 -0.54 -10.81
N ASP A 201 3.48 -1.32 -9.99
CA ASP A 201 4.04 -1.92 -8.76
C ASP A 201 5.31 -2.72 -9.04
N ARG A 202 5.42 -3.29 -10.25
CA ARG A 202 6.59 -4.05 -10.68
C ARG A 202 7.79 -3.15 -10.91
N LEU A 203 7.61 -2.02 -11.59
CA LEU A 203 8.65 -1.04 -11.80
C LEU A 203 9.25 -0.54 -10.49
N ILE A 204 8.40 -0.20 -9.51
CA ILE A 204 8.85 0.29 -8.20
C ILE A 204 9.67 -0.79 -7.48
N ALA A 205 9.18 -2.04 -7.44
CA ALA A 205 9.87 -3.13 -6.77
C ALA A 205 11.24 -3.47 -7.40
N ASP A 206 11.32 -3.42 -8.74
CA ASP A 206 12.58 -3.61 -9.45
C ASP A 206 13.54 -2.43 -9.25
N LEU A 207 13.03 -1.20 -9.20
CA LEU A 207 13.84 -0.01 -8.94
C LEU A 207 14.43 -0.03 -7.52
N ASP A 208 13.63 -0.34 -6.49
CA ASP A 208 14.11 -0.50 -5.11
C ASP A 208 15.25 -1.53 -5.05
N THR A 209 15.05 -2.68 -5.71
CA THR A 209 16.07 -3.73 -5.78
C THR A 209 17.37 -3.23 -6.45
N ALA A 210 17.25 -2.52 -7.58
CA ALA A 210 18.40 -2.01 -8.33
C ALA A 210 19.16 -0.92 -7.56
N VAL A 211 18.44 -0.03 -6.87
CA VAL A 211 19.03 1.02 -6.03
C VAL A 211 19.76 0.40 -4.84
N ASP A 212 19.17 -0.58 -4.16
CA ASP A 212 19.82 -1.30 -3.07
C ASP A 212 21.13 -1.97 -3.54
N LEU A 213 21.11 -2.66 -4.67
CA LEU A 213 22.31 -3.29 -5.24
C LEU A 213 23.42 -2.26 -5.51
N ALA A 214 23.05 -1.09 -6.05
CA ALA A 214 23.98 0.01 -6.29
C ALA A 214 24.56 0.58 -4.99
N LEU A 215 23.75 0.69 -3.93
CA LEU A 215 24.18 1.22 -2.63
C LEU A 215 25.03 0.23 -1.82
N LEU A 216 24.82 -1.08 -2.00
CA LEU A 216 25.50 -2.14 -1.24
C LEU A 216 26.80 -2.63 -1.86
N ASP A 217 27.06 -2.34 -3.14
CA ASP A 217 28.34 -2.66 -3.77
C ASP A 217 29.38 -1.57 -3.46
N ASP A 218 30.35 -1.90 -2.60
CA ASP A 218 31.43 -0.98 -2.20
C ASP A 218 32.27 -0.44 -3.38
N ALA A 219 32.25 -1.12 -4.53
CA ALA A 219 32.91 -0.63 -5.75
C ALA A 219 32.16 0.54 -6.41
N VAL A 220 30.87 0.73 -6.12
CA VAL A 220 30.05 1.81 -6.62
C VAL A 220 30.29 3.07 -5.79
N LYS A 221 30.52 4.19 -6.48
CA LYS A 221 30.70 5.53 -5.90
C LYS A 221 29.68 6.55 -6.40
N VAL A 222 29.04 6.27 -7.54
CA VAL A 222 28.03 7.14 -8.15
C VAL A 222 26.92 6.27 -8.76
N GLY A 223 25.66 6.63 -8.53
CA GLY A 223 24.51 6.05 -9.22
C GLY A 223 24.07 6.91 -10.40
N VAL A 224 23.71 6.29 -11.52
CA VAL A 224 23.18 6.95 -12.72
C VAL A 224 21.84 6.29 -13.04
N LEU A 225 20.76 7.07 -13.02
CA LEU A 225 19.42 6.61 -13.41
C LEU A 225 19.07 7.14 -14.81
N ARG A 226 18.67 6.27 -15.74
CA ARG A 226 18.31 6.66 -17.10
C ARG A 226 17.16 5.82 -17.68
N GLY A 227 16.38 6.42 -18.58
CA GLY A 227 15.47 5.65 -19.43
C GLY A 227 16.25 4.80 -20.42
N GLY A 228 15.88 3.53 -20.58
CA GLY A 228 16.42 2.66 -21.63
C GLY A 228 15.96 3.09 -23.03
N THR A 229 16.54 2.49 -24.07
CA THR A 229 16.12 2.71 -25.45
C THR A 229 14.71 2.16 -25.65
N VAL A 230 13.78 3.01 -26.05
CA VAL A 230 12.39 2.62 -26.32
C VAL A 230 12.34 1.92 -27.69
N ASP A 231 12.18 0.60 -27.71
CA ASP A 231 11.92 -0.20 -28.92
C ASP A 231 10.45 -0.07 -29.37
N HIS A 232 9.94 1.16 -29.42
CA HIS A 232 8.65 1.46 -30.02
C HIS A 232 8.89 1.95 -31.46
N PRO A 233 8.11 1.52 -32.47
CA PRO A 233 8.29 1.93 -33.87
C PRO A 233 8.36 3.45 -34.09
N LYS A 234 7.73 4.21 -33.19
CA LYS A 234 7.69 5.69 -33.19
C LYS A 234 8.94 6.38 -32.59
N TYR A 235 9.80 5.65 -31.86
CA TYR A 235 10.92 6.21 -31.09
C TYR A 235 12.29 5.56 -31.38
N ARG A 236 12.40 4.75 -32.44
CA ARG A 236 13.70 4.28 -32.97
C ARG A 236 14.52 5.48 -33.45
N GLY A 237 15.42 5.99 -32.60
CA GLY A 237 16.28 7.13 -32.92
C GLY A 237 16.71 7.99 -31.72
N GLY A 238 16.16 7.75 -30.53
CA GLY A 238 16.56 8.45 -29.30
C GLY A 238 15.67 9.63 -28.98
N ALA A 239 14.76 9.41 -28.03
CA ALA A 239 14.20 10.48 -27.21
C ALA A 239 13.90 9.87 -25.84
N SER A 240 14.72 10.19 -24.84
CA SER A 240 14.32 10.01 -23.44
C SER A 240 13.32 11.12 -23.11
N SER A 241 12.21 10.75 -22.46
CA SER A 241 11.10 11.60 -21.99
C SER A 241 10.15 12.15 -23.07
N ALA A 242 8.84 12.01 -22.79
CA ALA A 242 7.81 12.79 -23.46
C ALA A 242 8.02 14.28 -23.12
N PRO A 243 7.85 15.21 -24.07
CA PRO A 243 7.96 16.63 -23.77
C PRO A 243 6.88 17.01 -22.76
N VAL A 244 7.28 17.65 -21.66
CA VAL A 244 6.37 18.41 -20.80
C VAL A 244 5.81 19.55 -21.65
N SER A 245 4.54 19.48 -22.01
CA SER A 245 3.83 20.62 -22.57
C SER A 245 3.63 21.65 -21.45
N THR A 246 4.28 22.81 -21.59
CA THR A 246 3.91 24.07 -20.93
C THR A 246 2.49 24.48 -21.28
#